data_AF-A0A950GZK3-F1
#
_entry.id   AF-A0A950GZK3-F1
#
_cell.length_a   1.000
_cell.length_b   1.000
_cell.length_c   1.000
_cell.angle_alpha   90.00
_cell.angle_beta   90.00
_cell.angle_gamma   90.00
#
_symmetry.space_group_name_H-M   'P 1'
#
loop_
_entity.id
_entity.type
_entity.pdbx_description
1 polymer ?
#
loop_
_entity_poly.entity_id
_entity_poly.type
_entity_poly.pdbx_seq_one_letter_code
_entity_poly.pdbx_strand_id
1 'polypeptide(L)'
;MTEYKVFSTKILPTLEEVRLYDETVEHVKESHGDGDFANSPQMPLPCILDAVGNAIVNPTHVERSYGNSVVFVDAASTNRIVGFDSRYNLEEAVMNHPIFINATYDSGSDVLYLTKRREAAVRGVEDKYGIVWRYSERGDVISATVLDFLELWGDNQPSLAHEISLKFDIPAQQAQTVLQSAIDARKAH
;
A
#
# COMPACT_ATOMS: atom_id res chain seq x y z
N MET A 1 29.85 13.44 -12.77
CA MET A 1 29.09 12.40 -13.48
C MET A 1 28.47 11.55 -12.40
N THR A 2 27.15 11.35 -12.39
CA THR A 2 26.52 10.49 -11.38
C THR A 2 26.93 9.04 -11.63
N GLU A 3 27.40 8.35 -10.60
CA GLU A 3 27.69 6.92 -10.65
C GLU A 3 26.38 6.12 -10.57
N TYR A 4 26.28 5.06 -11.37
CA TYR A 4 25.12 4.19 -11.41
C TYR A 4 25.52 2.76 -11.75
N LYS A 5 24.71 1.81 -11.30
CA LYS A 5 24.83 0.39 -11.67
C LYS A 5 23.79 0.02 -12.71
N VAL A 6 24.20 -0.77 -13.69
CA VAL A 6 23.34 -1.23 -14.79
C VAL A 6 22.95 -2.68 -14.58
N PHE A 7 21.66 -2.95 -14.67
CA PHE A 7 21.09 -4.28 -14.72
C PHE A 7 20.44 -4.51 -16.09
N SER A 8 20.41 -5.76 -16.53
CA SER A 8 19.69 -6.16 -17.74
C SER A 8 18.71 -7.28 -17.39
N THR A 9 17.60 -7.35 -18.13
CA THR A 9 16.58 -8.38 -17.93
C THR A 9 16.23 -9.01 -19.27
N LYS A 10 15.98 -10.33 -19.27
CA LYS A 10 15.49 -11.04 -20.47
C LYS A 10 13.97 -11.09 -20.53
N ILE A 11 13.29 -10.70 -19.46
CA ILE A 11 11.84 -10.86 -19.29
C ILE A 11 11.06 -9.77 -20.02
N LEU A 12 11.66 -8.59 -20.16
CA LEU A 12 11.16 -7.51 -20.99
C LEU A 12 12.20 -7.15 -22.05
N PRO A 13 12.16 -7.79 -23.24
CA PRO A 13 13.14 -7.53 -24.30
C PRO A 13 13.18 -6.08 -24.80
N THR A 14 12.10 -5.32 -24.57
CA THR A 14 12.03 -3.89 -24.89
C THR A 14 12.77 -3.01 -23.88
N LEU A 15 13.19 -3.56 -22.74
CA LEU A 15 13.92 -2.84 -21.69
C LEU A 15 15.40 -3.21 -21.78
N GLU A 16 16.19 -2.34 -22.42
CA GLU A 16 17.61 -2.61 -22.67
C GLU A 16 18.46 -2.55 -21.40
N GLU A 17 18.20 -1.55 -20.55
CA GLU A 17 18.95 -1.32 -19.33
C GLU A 17 18.06 -0.79 -18.20
N VAL A 18 18.38 -1.18 -16.97
CA VAL A 18 17.86 -0.57 -15.74
C VAL A 18 19.03 0.03 -14.99
N ARG A 19 18.94 1.32 -14.66
CA ARG A 19 19.98 2.06 -13.95
C ARG A 19 19.56 2.30 -12.51
N LEU A 20 20.38 1.85 -11.57
CA LEU A 20 20.26 2.18 -10.15
C LEU A 20 21.31 3.22 -9.81
N TYR A 21 20.87 4.44 -9.53
CA TYR A 21 21.73 5.57 -9.16
C TYR A 21 22.15 5.47 -7.70
N ASP A 22 23.39 5.86 -7.41
CA ASP A 22 23.90 5.82 -6.02
C ASP A 22 23.10 6.73 -5.09
N GLU A 23 22.59 7.85 -5.60
CA GLU A 23 21.67 8.75 -4.88
C GLU A 23 20.40 8.04 -4.40
N THR A 24 19.90 7.05 -5.17
CA THR A 24 18.75 6.23 -4.76
C THR A 24 19.16 5.26 -3.65
N VAL A 25 20.35 4.68 -3.76
CA VAL A 25 20.89 3.78 -2.73
C VAL A 25 21.10 4.54 -1.42
N GLU A 26 21.67 5.74 -1.47
CA GLU A 26 21.86 6.63 -0.34
C GLU A 26 20.52 7.05 0.28
N HIS A 27 19.57 7.49 -0.54
CA HIS A 27 18.24 7.87 -0.06
C HIS A 27 17.53 6.72 0.68
N VAL A 28 17.64 5.49 0.17
CA VAL A 28 17.07 4.31 0.84
C VAL A 28 17.78 4.02 2.16
N LYS A 29 19.12 4.13 2.22
CA LYS A 29 19.88 3.98 3.47
C LYS A 29 19.47 5.02 4.52
N GLU A 30 19.34 6.27 4.11
CA GLU A 30 18.92 7.37 5.00
C GLU A 30 17.49 7.19 5.49
N SER A 31 16.57 6.86 4.58
CA SER A 31 15.13 6.76 4.88
C SER A 31 14.76 5.53 5.71
N HIS A 32 15.47 4.42 5.53
CA HIS A 32 15.27 3.21 6.33
C HIS A 32 16.19 3.13 7.55
N GLY A 33 17.04 4.14 7.74
CA GLY A 33 18.03 4.23 8.80
C GLY A 33 19.15 3.21 8.62
N ASP A 34 20.41 3.67 8.60
CA ASP A 34 21.57 2.84 8.90
C ASP A 34 21.57 2.31 10.37
N GLY A 35 20.51 2.62 11.13
CA GLY A 35 20.31 2.23 12.53
C GLY A 35 20.24 0.72 12.70
N ASP A 36 21.38 0.13 13.06
CA ASP A 36 21.57 -1.21 13.61
C ASP A 36 21.41 -2.44 12.70
N PHE A 37 21.23 -2.31 11.38
CA PHE A 37 21.32 -3.49 10.51
C PHE A 37 22.76 -4.01 10.34
N ALA A 38 23.76 -3.14 10.45
CA ALA A 38 25.16 -3.55 10.45
C ALA A 38 25.61 -4.22 11.77
N ASN A 39 24.88 -3.98 12.88
CA ASN A 39 25.21 -4.50 14.21
C ASN A 39 24.19 -5.48 14.77
N SER A 40 23.08 -5.77 14.08
CA SER A 40 22.16 -6.86 14.42
C SER A 40 22.72 -8.19 13.87
N PRO A 41 23.28 -9.08 14.70
CA PRO A 41 23.89 -10.33 14.24
C PRO A 41 22.87 -11.35 13.72
N GLN A 42 21.58 -11.02 13.66
CA GLN A 42 20.52 -12.00 13.47
C GLN A 42 19.92 -12.05 12.06
N MET A 43 19.99 -10.99 11.24
CA MET A 43 19.57 -11.07 9.83
C MET A 43 20.28 -10.03 8.97
N PRO A 44 21.30 -10.39 8.18
CA PRO A 44 21.77 -9.51 7.12
C PRO A 44 20.64 -9.39 6.08
N LEU A 45 20.01 -8.21 6.00
CA LEU A 45 19.20 -7.91 4.83
C LEU A 45 20.10 -8.05 3.58
N PRO A 46 19.61 -8.64 2.48
CA PRO A 46 20.34 -8.61 1.23
C PRO A 46 20.68 -7.16 0.93
N CYS A 47 21.91 -6.88 0.50
CA CYS A 47 22.25 -5.51 0.16
C CYS A 47 21.26 -5.04 -0.92
N ILE A 48 20.84 -3.77 -0.87
CA ILE A 48 19.85 -3.21 -1.81
C ILE A 48 20.17 -3.55 -3.27
N LEU A 49 21.46 -3.67 -3.59
CA LEU A 49 21.97 -4.05 -4.90
C LEU A 49 21.61 -5.48 -5.29
N ASP A 50 21.71 -6.43 -4.35
CA ASP A 50 21.35 -7.82 -4.57
C ASP A 50 19.83 -7.97 -4.65
N ALA A 51 19.09 -7.25 -3.81
CA ALA A 51 17.62 -7.26 -3.85
C ALA A 51 17.10 -6.71 -5.19
N VAL A 52 17.58 -5.54 -5.61
CA VAL A 52 17.21 -4.92 -6.90
C VAL A 52 17.70 -5.77 -8.07
N GLY A 53 18.94 -6.26 -8.00
CA GLY A 53 19.52 -7.12 -9.03
C GLY A 53 18.72 -8.40 -9.23
N ASN A 54 18.35 -9.08 -8.14
CA ASN A 54 17.56 -10.31 -8.24
C ASN A 54 16.14 -10.02 -8.74
N ALA A 55 15.50 -8.95 -8.26
CA ALA A 55 14.18 -8.54 -8.76
C ALA A 55 14.19 -8.24 -10.26
N ILE A 56 15.25 -7.64 -10.80
CA ILE A 56 15.33 -7.34 -12.25
C ILE A 56 15.68 -8.58 -13.08
N VAL A 57 16.62 -9.40 -12.60
CA VAL A 57 17.14 -10.56 -13.35
C VAL A 57 16.18 -11.75 -13.30
N ASN A 58 15.60 -12.03 -12.12
CA ASN A 58 14.71 -13.16 -11.86
C ASN A 58 13.45 -12.76 -11.05
N PRO A 59 12.63 -11.80 -11.52
CA PRO A 59 11.37 -11.46 -10.88
C PRO A 59 10.45 -12.69 -10.83
N THR A 60 9.71 -12.80 -9.74
CA THR A 60 8.54 -13.69 -9.66
C THR A 60 7.37 -13.12 -10.46
N HIS A 61 7.24 -11.79 -10.49
CA HIS A 61 6.17 -11.10 -11.21
C HIS A 61 6.66 -9.78 -11.78
N VAL A 62 6.11 -9.39 -12.93
CA VAL A 62 6.39 -8.09 -13.57
C VAL A 62 5.06 -7.42 -13.90
N GLU A 63 4.84 -6.25 -13.31
CA GLU A 63 3.62 -5.46 -13.50
C GLU A 63 3.94 -4.21 -14.32
N ARG A 64 3.06 -3.86 -15.28
CA ARG A 64 3.12 -2.57 -15.97
C ARG A 64 2.23 -1.59 -15.25
N SER A 65 2.82 -0.50 -14.76
CA SER A 65 2.08 0.60 -14.15
C SER A 65 1.72 1.67 -15.20
N TYR A 66 0.76 2.53 -14.87
CA TYR A 66 0.38 3.66 -15.71
C TYR A 66 1.58 4.61 -15.91
N GLY A 67 1.87 4.99 -17.15
CA GLY A 67 2.90 6.00 -17.45
C GLY A 67 4.28 5.46 -17.84
N ASN A 68 4.35 4.35 -18.58
CA ASN A 68 5.61 3.70 -19.01
C ASN A 68 6.49 3.17 -17.86
N SER A 69 5.91 2.98 -16.68
CA SER A 69 6.60 2.39 -15.53
C SER A 69 6.40 0.87 -15.48
N VAL A 70 7.42 0.16 -14.99
CA VAL A 70 7.40 -1.29 -14.80
C VAL A 70 7.83 -1.59 -13.37
N VAL A 71 7.11 -2.48 -12.71
CA VAL A 71 7.43 -2.97 -11.36
C VAL A 71 7.91 -4.41 -11.47
N PHE A 72 9.12 -4.65 -10.97
CA PHE A 72 9.68 -5.99 -10.85
C PHE A 72 9.50 -6.46 -9.41
N VAL A 73 8.84 -7.60 -9.22
CA VAL A 73 8.56 -8.17 -7.90
C VAL A 73 9.28 -9.50 -7.77
N ASP A 74 10.17 -9.59 -6.79
CA ASP A 74 10.74 -10.84 -6.33
C ASP A 74 10.08 -11.26 -5.01
N ALA A 75 9.13 -12.18 -5.10
CA ALA A 75 8.37 -12.66 -3.94
C ALA A 75 9.26 -13.35 -2.90
N ALA A 76 10.43 -13.85 -3.29
CA ALA A 76 11.37 -14.51 -2.39
C ALA A 76 12.12 -13.51 -1.48
N SER A 77 12.28 -12.25 -1.92
CA SER A 77 12.93 -11.19 -1.14
C SER A 77 11.94 -10.24 -0.45
N THR A 78 10.67 -10.22 -0.84
CA THR A 78 9.74 -9.17 -0.36
C THR A 78 9.41 -9.23 1.13
N ASN A 79 9.70 -10.33 1.85
CA ASN A 79 9.50 -10.41 3.31
C ASN A 79 10.26 -11.58 3.93
N ARG A 80 11.49 -11.86 3.48
CA ARG A 80 12.32 -12.86 4.17
C ARG A 80 12.90 -12.26 5.45
N ILE A 81 12.05 -12.08 6.46
CA ILE A 81 12.50 -12.16 7.85
C ILE A 81 13.05 -13.58 8.00
N VAL A 82 14.36 -13.73 7.86
CA VAL A 82 15.07 -15.00 7.94
C VAL A 82 15.03 -15.48 9.39
N GLY A 83 13.91 -16.05 9.79
CA GLY A 83 13.72 -16.53 11.15
C GLY A 83 12.29 -16.91 11.48
N PHE A 84 11.51 -17.47 10.55
CA PHE A 84 10.21 -18.05 10.90
C PHE A 84 9.94 -19.33 10.09
N ASP A 85 9.50 -20.35 10.81
CA ASP A 85 9.33 -21.76 10.46
C ASP A 85 8.60 -21.99 9.13
N SER A 86 9.12 -22.89 8.29
CA SER A 86 8.71 -23.14 6.91
C SER A 86 7.43 -23.96 6.76
N ARG A 87 6.40 -23.67 7.58
CA ARG A 87 5.09 -24.33 7.54
C ARG A 87 3.93 -23.42 7.14
N TYR A 88 4.20 -22.16 6.81
CA TYR A 88 3.16 -21.24 6.39
C TYR A 88 2.74 -21.47 4.93
N ASN A 89 1.48 -21.87 4.75
CA ASN A 89 0.82 -22.17 3.49
C ASN A 89 0.89 -20.98 2.53
N LEU A 90 1.12 -21.24 1.23
CA LEU A 90 1.05 -20.23 0.16
C LEU A 90 -0.30 -19.49 0.11
N GLU A 91 -1.37 -20.04 0.69
CA GLU A 91 -2.67 -19.38 0.85
C GLU A 91 -2.59 -18.15 1.78
N GLU A 92 -1.70 -18.13 2.77
CA GLU A 92 -1.55 -17.02 3.72
C GLU A 92 -0.78 -15.84 3.11
N ALA A 93 0.10 -16.10 2.15
CA ALA A 93 0.82 -15.06 1.40
C ALA A 93 -0.09 -14.32 0.39
N VAL A 94 -1.13 -14.97 -0.13
CA VAL A 94 -2.16 -14.32 -0.97
C VAL A 94 -3.11 -13.47 -0.11
N MET A 95 -3.28 -13.83 1.17
CA MET A 95 -4.12 -13.10 2.14
C MET A 95 -3.48 -11.82 2.69
N ASN A 96 -2.18 -11.59 2.46
CA ASN A 96 -1.45 -10.39 2.90
C ASN A 96 -1.23 -9.37 1.77
N HIS A 97 -2.13 -9.30 0.78
CA HIS A 97 -2.12 -8.13 -0.10
C HIS A 97 -2.60 -6.91 0.69
N PRO A 98 -1.78 -5.85 0.83
CA PRO A 98 -2.21 -4.64 1.52
C PRO A 98 -3.47 -4.11 0.86
N ILE A 99 -4.59 -4.13 1.59
CA ILE A 99 -5.84 -3.58 1.11
C ILE A 99 -5.69 -2.07 1.11
N PHE A 100 -5.55 -1.46 -0.06
CA PHE A 100 -5.50 -0.01 -0.16
C PHE A 100 -6.91 0.59 -0.18
N ILE A 101 -7.17 1.53 0.72
CA ILE A 101 -8.37 2.37 0.70
C ILE A 101 -7.95 3.77 0.26
N ASN A 102 -8.55 4.27 -0.81
CA ASN A 102 -8.42 5.67 -1.20
C ASN A 102 -9.49 6.50 -0.49
N ALA A 103 -9.08 7.61 0.11
CA ALA A 103 -9.97 8.57 0.76
C ALA A 103 -9.92 9.91 0.05
N THR A 104 -11.09 10.49 -0.21
CA THR A 104 -11.23 11.83 -0.77
C THR A 104 -12.27 12.59 0.05
N TYR A 105 -11.89 13.73 0.61
CA TYR A 105 -12.78 14.58 1.37
C TYR A 105 -13.22 15.78 0.54
N ASP A 106 -14.53 16.00 0.44
CA ASP A 106 -15.13 17.18 -0.17
C ASP A 106 -15.58 18.14 0.92
N SER A 107 -14.82 19.22 1.11
CA SER A 107 -15.08 20.24 2.13
C SER A 107 -16.28 21.14 1.82
N GLY A 108 -16.74 21.19 0.57
CA GLY A 108 -17.89 22.00 0.17
C GLY A 108 -19.21 21.38 0.60
N SER A 109 -19.25 20.05 0.69
CA SER A 109 -20.43 19.27 1.08
C SER A 109 -20.29 18.54 2.42
N ASP A 110 -19.13 18.64 3.07
CA ASP A 110 -18.75 17.86 4.26
C ASP A 110 -18.92 16.33 4.08
N VAL A 111 -18.43 15.82 2.94
CA VAL A 111 -18.57 14.41 2.58
C VAL A 111 -17.21 13.75 2.43
N LEU A 112 -17.01 12.62 3.10
CA LEU A 112 -15.83 11.77 2.92
C LEU A 112 -16.19 10.54 2.06
N TYR A 113 -15.47 10.38 0.96
CA TYR A 113 -15.56 9.23 0.07
C TYR A 113 -14.42 8.26 0.35
N LEU A 114 -14.76 7.00 0.62
CA LEU A 114 -13.82 5.90 0.82
C LEU A 114 -13.99 4.88 -0.30
N THR A 115 -12.92 4.50 -0.98
CA THR A 115 -12.95 3.53 -2.09
C THR A 115 -11.91 2.43 -1.87
N LYS A 116 -12.37 1.18 -1.71
CA LYS A 116 -11.52 -0.02 -1.63
C LYS A 116 -11.30 -0.65 -3.01
N ARG A 117 -12.31 -0.64 -3.88
CA ARG A 117 -12.24 -1.19 -5.25
C ARG A 117 -12.99 -0.29 -6.24
N ARG A 118 -12.53 -0.27 -7.48
CA ARG A 118 -13.19 0.42 -8.60
C ARG A 118 -14.06 -0.56 -9.37
N GLU A 119 -15.26 -0.80 -8.85
CA GLU A 119 -16.28 -1.61 -9.50
C GLU A 119 -17.67 -1.00 -9.27
N ALA A 120 -18.65 -1.40 -10.07
CA ALA A 120 -20.01 -0.88 -9.94
C ALA A 120 -20.70 -1.45 -8.70
N ALA A 121 -21.27 -0.58 -7.88
CA ALA A 121 -22.09 -1.00 -6.75
C ALA A 121 -23.45 -1.51 -7.24
N VAL A 122 -23.88 -2.67 -6.74
CA VAL A 122 -25.23 -3.20 -7.00
C VAL A 122 -26.22 -2.84 -5.89
N ARG A 123 -25.71 -2.45 -4.71
CA ARG A 123 -26.51 -2.12 -3.53
C ARG A 123 -25.83 -1.04 -2.70
N GLY A 124 -26.61 -0.06 -2.24
CA GLY A 124 -26.22 0.92 -1.22
C GLY A 124 -27.08 0.75 0.03
N VAL A 125 -26.48 0.81 1.21
CA VAL A 125 -27.18 0.77 2.50
C VAL A 125 -26.63 1.89 3.37
N GLU A 126 -27.50 2.81 3.76
CA GLU A 126 -27.18 3.83 4.76
C GLU A 126 -27.40 3.26 6.16
N ASP A 127 -26.44 3.46 7.05
CA ASP A 127 -26.57 3.10 8.46
C ASP A 127 -27.10 4.25 9.31
N LYS A 128 -27.31 3.96 10.59
CA LYS A 128 -27.85 4.94 11.56
C LYS A 128 -26.90 6.10 11.88
N TYR A 129 -25.67 6.08 11.37
CA TYR A 129 -24.65 7.09 11.62
C TYR A 129 -24.33 7.91 10.35
N GLY A 130 -25.17 7.83 9.32
CA GLY A 130 -24.99 8.60 8.08
C GLY A 130 -23.89 8.06 7.18
N ILE A 131 -23.51 6.77 7.31
CA ILE A 131 -22.55 6.14 6.41
C ILE A 131 -23.31 5.31 5.37
N VAL A 132 -23.14 5.68 4.10
CA VAL A 132 -23.68 4.93 2.96
C VAL A 132 -22.66 3.91 2.48
N TRP A 133 -22.87 2.65 2.85
CA TRP A 133 -22.06 1.51 2.45
C TRP A 133 -22.49 0.99 1.08
N ARG A 134 -21.53 0.82 0.15
CA ARG A 134 -21.79 0.29 -1.19
C ARG A 134 -21.18 -1.09 -1.35
N TYR A 135 -21.97 -1.99 -1.93
CA TYR A 135 -21.66 -3.41 -2.03
C TYR A 135 -21.52 -3.87 -3.48
N SER A 136 -20.60 -4.81 -3.68
CA SER A 136 -20.46 -5.57 -4.91
C SER A 136 -21.59 -6.58 -5.10
N GLU A 137 -21.67 -7.18 -6.29
CA GLU A 137 -22.56 -8.32 -6.57
C GLU A 137 -22.31 -9.51 -5.64
N ARG A 138 -21.07 -9.66 -5.15
CA ARG A 138 -20.67 -10.73 -4.21
C ARG A 138 -21.00 -10.40 -2.75
N GLY A 139 -21.47 -9.18 -2.47
CA GLY A 139 -21.77 -8.73 -1.11
C GLY A 139 -20.58 -8.13 -0.36
N ASP A 140 -19.43 -7.91 -1.02
CA ASP A 140 -18.28 -7.23 -0.42
C ASP A 140 -18.53 -5.72 -0.33
N VAL A 141 -18.04 -5.06 0.74
CA VAL A 141 -18.01 -3.59 0.80
C VAL A 141 -16.89 -3.07 -0.11
N ILE A 142 -17.25 -2.24 -1.09
CA ILE A 142 -16.32 -1.72 -2.11
C ILE A 142 -16.06 -0.22 -1.98
N SER A 143 -17.01 0.52 -1.41
CA SER A 143 -16.87 1.94 -1.09
C SER A 143 -17.83 2.35 0.01
N ALA A 144 -17.57 3.51 0.61
CA ALA A 144 -18.43 4.15 1.58
C ALA A 144 -18.47 5.67 1.33
N THR A 145 -19.62 6.28 1.62
CA THR A 145 -19.78 7.73 1.70
C THR A 145 -20.17 8.09 3.12
N VAL A 146 -19.35 8.85 3.82
CA VAL A 146 -19.64 9.36 5.17
C VAL A 146 -20.19 10.77 5.01
N LEU A 147 -21.46 10.95 5.36
CA LEU A 147 -22.13 12.26 5.37
C LEU A 147 -21.77 13.02 6.64
N ASP A 148 -21.81 14.36 6.57
CA ASP A 148 -21.52 15.28 7.66
C ASP A 148 -20.23 14.89 8.41
N PHE A 149 -19.18 14.60 7.65
CA PHE A 149 -17.98 13.91 8.14
C PHE A 149 -17.32 14.68 9.29
N LEU A 150 -17.03 15.96 9.11
CA LEU A 150 -16.41 16.75 10.16
C LEU A 150 -17.39 17.10 11.27
N GLU A 151 -18.64 17.41 10.94
CA GLU A 151 -19.64 17.77 11.94
C GLU A 151 -19.94 16.61 12.91
N LEU A 152 -20.13 15.39 12.40
CA LEU A 152 -20.50 14.23 13.21
C LEU A 152 -19.29 13.46 13.74
N TRP A 153 -18.18 13.42 12.98
CA TRP A 153 -17.05 12.54 13.28
C TRP A 153 -15.75 13.25 13.58
N GLY A 154 -15.67 14.58 13.47
CA GLY A 154 -14.45 15.35 13.71
C GLY A 154 -13.80 15.04 15.07
N ASP A 155 -14.62 15.02 16.12
CA ASP A 155 -14.20 14.71 17.50
C ASP A 155 -14.24 13.20 17.84
N ASN A 156 -14.82 12.38 16.96
CA ASN A 156 -15.05 10.96 17.21
C ASN A 156 -14.42 10.04 16.13
N GLN A 157 -13.30 10.48 15.56
CA GLN A 157 -12.56 9.73 14.54
C GLN A 157 -12.18 8.29 14.96
N PRO A 158 -11.82 7.99 16.23
CA PRO A 158 -11.53 6.63 16.63
C PRO A 158 -12.72 5.67 16.42
N SER A 159 -13.94 6.14 16.65
CA SER A 159 -15.15 5.34 16.43
C SER A 159 -15.40 5.13 14.94
N LEU A 160 -15.23 6.16 14.11
CA LEU A 160 -15.34 6.03 12.67
C LEU A 160 -14.29 5.06 12.10
N ALA A 161 -13.03 5.16 12.56
CA ALA A 161 -11.96 4.26 12.17
C ALA A 161 -12.28 2.81 12.52
N HIS A 162 -12.93 2.57 13.67
CA HIS A 162 -13.40 1.26 14.07
C HIS A 162 -14.48 0.71 13.11
N GLU A 163 -15.49 1.51 12.76
CA GLU A 163 -16.54 1.11 11.80
C GLU A 163 -15.94 0.80 10.42
N ILE A 164 -15.03 1.65 9.92
CA ILE A 164 -14.31 1.44 8.66
C ILE A 164 -13.49 0.15 8.72
N SER A 165 -12.76 -0.07 9.81
CA SER A 165 -11.94 -1.27 10.03
C SER A 165 -12.78 -2.54 9.96
N LEU A 166 -13.92 -2.57 10.66
CA LEU A 166 -14.84 -3.69 10.66
C LEU A 166 -15.49 -3.93 9.29
N LYS A 167 -15.92 -2.87 8.61
CA LYS A 167 -16.68 -2.99 7.35
C LYS A 167 -15.81 -3.29 6.14
N PHE A 168 -14.61 -2.72 6.08
CA PHE A 168 -13.66 -2.97 5.01
C PHE A 168 -12.71 -4.14 5.29
N ASP A 169 -12.76 -4.71 6.49
CA ASP A 169 -11.86 -5.78 6.95
C ASP A 169 -10.39 -5.36 6.81
N ILE A 170 -10.04 -4.23 7.44
CA ILE A 170 -8.68 -3.70 7.48
C ILE A 170 -8.26 -3.42 8.93
N PRO A 171 -6.94 -3.39 9.25
CA PRO A 171 -6.47 -3.01 10.57
C PRO A 171 -6.94 -1.62 11.00
N ALA A 172 -7.32 -1.47 12.27
CA ALA A 172 -7.82 -0.20 12.81
C ALA A 172 -6.81 0.97 12.68
N GLN A 173 -5.52 0.70 12.86
CA GLN A 173 -4.46 1.69 12.65
C GLN A 173 -4.44 2.19 11.21
N GLN A 174 -4.62 1.28 10.24
CA GLN A 174 -4.67 1.65 8.83
C GLN A 174 -5.90 2.53 8.53
N ALA A 175 -7.07 2.19 9.08
CA ALA A 175 -8.27 3.02 8.94
C ALA A 175 -8.04 4.44 9.52
N GLN A 176 -7.36 4.54 10.67
CA GLN A 176 -7.03 5.81 11.28
C GLN A 176 -6.07 6.65 10.41
N THR A 177 -5.04 6.03 9.81
CA THR A 177 -4.15 6.72 8.88
C THR A 177 -4.90 7.28 7.67
N VAL A 178 -5.83 6.50 7.10
CA VAL A 178 -6.65 6.92 5.96
C VAL A 178 -7.49 8.16 6.30
N LEU A 179 -8.13 8.17 7.48
CA LEU A 179 -8.90 9.33 7.95
C LEU A 179 -8.02 10.56 8.17
N GLN A 180 -6.87 10.38 8.81
CA GLN A 180 -5.95 11.48 9.08
C GLN A 180 -5.43 12.11 7.78
N SER A 181 -5.07 11.30 6.79
CA SER A 181 -4.64 11.79 5.47
C SER A 181 -5.72 12.59 4.75
N ALA A 182 -6.99 12.18 4.85
CA ALA A 182 -8.10 12.92 4.27
C ALA A 182 -8.29 14.30 4.92
N ILE A 183 -8.09 14.40 6.23
CA ILE A 183 -8.18 15.65 6.99
C ILE A 183 -6.99 16.57 6.69
N ASP A 184 -5.78 16.03 6.56
CA ASP A 184 -4.60 16.85 6.28
C ASP A 184 -4.59 17.36 4.84
N ALA A 185 -5.11 16.59 3.87
CA ALA A 185 -5.30 17.05 2.50
C ALA A 185 -6.19 18.30 2.41
N ARG A 186 -7.17 18.45 3.31
CA ARG A 186 -7.99 19.67 3.42
C ARG A 186 -7.15 20.91 3.73
N LYS A 187 -6.16 20.80 4.63
CA LYS A 187 -5.38 21.95 5.10
C LYS A 187 -4.45 22.52 4.03
N ALA A 188 -4.19 21.76 2.96
CA ALA A 188 -3.33 22.15 1.86
C ALA A 188 -4.04 22.99 0.77
N HIS A 189 -5.37 23.09 0.83
CA HIS A 189 -6.21 23.83 -0.12
C HIS A 189 -6.86 25.04 0.55
#